data_AF-A0A4Y9YWE6-F1
#
_entry.id   AF-A0A4Y9YWE6-F1
#
_cell.length_a   1.000
_cell.length_b   1.000
_cell.length_c   1.000
_cell.angle_alpha   90.00
_cell.angle_beta   90.00
_cell.angle_gamma   90.00
#
_symmetry.space_group_name_H-M   'P 1'
#
loop_
_entity.id
_entity.type
_entity.pdbx_description
1 polymer ?
#
loop_
_entity_poly.entity_id
_entity_poly.type
_entity_poly.pdbx_seq_one_letter_code
_entity_poly.pdbx_strand_id
1 'polypeptide(L)'
;MLSKVLLTLGVFFIFLYLFYSYIKGAAVMASRVLLVSAFIYGYNEIRLEADLALPVPPGVSMTDETAHKLQLARVIPDLKHSYPMTCEFCGKPAMENHLNFASWSHLPPKGQMWMGRPSPGPMGNAYIHAVCSMSGPCGKLAQGMANMMGGLAIATGTPPERTQIQMEDMEEMRFPKNGSCAYCQTDESIKKPKSRCSKCKATQYCGPACQQSDWSRHKVTCKWIKGIRFVDEDGKMTIWKENPDPIVRN
;
A
#
# COMPACT_ATOMS: atom_id res chain seq x y z
N MET A 1 2.99 -63.70 7.78
CA MET A 1 3.76 -62.56 7.24
C MET A 1 2.89 -61.34 6.88
N LEU A 2 1.68 -61.50 6.33
CA LEU A 2 0.80 -60.37 5.96
C LEU A 2 0.45 -59.39 7.11
N SER A 3 0.24 -59.89 8.32
CA SER A 3 -0.16 -59.06 9.48
C SER A 3 0.92 -58.03 9.90
N LYS A 4 2.20 -58.35 9.75
CA LYS A 4 3.29 -57.41 10.10
C LYS A 4 3.42 -56.27 9.09
N VAL A 5 3.14 -56.52 7.81
CA VAL A 5 3.24 -55.52 6.73
C VAL A 5 2.14 -54.45 6.87
N LEU A 6 0.92 -54.87 7.21
CA LEU A 6 -0.22 -53.96 7.43
C LEU A 6 -0.01 -53.00 8.62
N LEU A 7 0.64 -53.45 9.69
CA LEU A 7 0.92 -52.60 10.85
C LEU A 7 1.91 -51.47 10.50
N THR A 8 2.98 -51.79 9.76
CA THR A 8 3.97 -50.79 9.32
C THR A 8 3.40 -49.74 8.38
N LEU A 9 2.51 -50.14 7.45
CA LEU A 9 1.86 -49.19 6.53
C LEU A 9 0.92 -48.25 7.29
N GLY A 10 0.13 -48.77 8.24
CA GLY A 10 -0.77 -47.96 9.05
C GLY A 10 -0.05 -46.88 9.85
N VAL A 11 1.10 -47.22 10.46
CA VAL A 11 1.92 -46.24 11.20
C VAL A 11 2.47 -45.16 10.27
N PHE A 12 2.94 -45.51 9.08
CA PHE A 12 3.46 -44.54 8.10
C PHE A 12 2.38 -43.55 7.62
N PHE A 13 1.15 -44.00 7.41
CA PHE A 13 0.03 -43.12 7.05
C PHE A 13 -0.36 -42.16 8.19
N ILE A 14 -0.29 -42.61 9.44
CA ILE A 14 -0.54 -41.75 10.61
C ILE A 14 0.55 -40.67 10.72
N PHE A 15 1.84 -41.03 10.53
CA PHE A 15 2.92 -40.04 10.53
C PHE A 15 2.80 -39.04 9.38
N LEU A 16 2.45 -39.47 8.17
CA LEU A 16 2.18 -38.56 7.04
C LEU A 16 0.99 -37.64 7.30
N TYR A 17 -0.10 -38.15 7.90
CA TYR A 17 -1.27 -37.35 8.23
C TYR A 17 -0.98 -36.31 9.34
N LEU A 18 -0.24 -36.71 10.38
CA LEU A 18 0.18 -35.81 11.46
C LEU A 18 1.19 -34.78 10.98
N PHE A 19 2.16 -35.16 10.12
CA PHE A 19 3.11 -34.23 9.52
C PHE A 19 2.43 -33.26 8.55
N TYR A 20 1.49 -33.74 7.74
CA TYR A 20 0.68 -32.88 6.86
C TYR A 20 -0.22 -31.93 7.65
N SER A 21 -0.84 -32.40 8.73
CA SER A 21 -1.65 -31.58 9.64
C SER A 21 -0.80 -30.59 10.44
N TYR A 22 0.43 -30.96 10.82
CA TYR A 22 1.38 -30.06 11.47
C TYR A 22 1.86 -28.96 10.51
N ILE A 23 2.18 -29.29 9.25
CA ILE A 23 2.51 -28.32 8.21
C ILE A 23 1.32 -27.40 7.92
N LYS A 24 0.09 -27.94 7.87
CA LYS A 24 -1.13 -27.12 7.72
C LYS A 24 -1.43 -26.27 8.95
N GLY A 25 -1.18 -26.77 10.16
CA GLY A 25 -1.37 -26.04 11.42
C GLY A 25 -0.37 -24.89 11.58
N ALA A 26 0.89 -25.09 11.16
CA ALA A 26 1.87 -24.02 11.07
C ALA A 26 1.54 -22.98 9.98
N ALA A 27 0.80 -23.38 8.93
CA ALA A 27 0.38 -22.51 7.83
C ALA A 27 -0.84 -21.61 8.15
N VAL A 28 -1.51 -21.80 9.30
CA VAL A 28 -2.56 -20.90 9.79
C VAL A 28 -2.04 -20.05 10.96
N MET A 29 -0.78 -19.62 10.88
CA MET A 29 -0.43 -18.31 11.42
C MET A 29 -1.20 -17.31 10.57
N ALA A 30 -2.43 -16.97 10.98
CA ALA A 30 -3.28 -15.98 10.33
C ALA A 30 -2.40 -14.79 9.97
N SER A 31 -2.14 -14.59 8.67
CA SER A 31 -1.16 -13.61 8.22
C SER A 31 -1.56 -12.27 8.83
N ARG A 32 -0.69 -11.72 9.69
CA ARG A 32 -0.93 -10.42 10.32
C ARG A 32 -0.89 -9.39 9.21
N VAL A 33 -1.99 -8.66 9.04
CA VAL A 33 -2.13 -7.64 8.01
C VAL A 33 -2.48 -6.34 8.70
N LEU A 34 -1.80 -5.26 8.33
CA LEU A 34 -2.23 -3.91 8.64
C LEU A 34 -3.12 -3.43 7.50
N LEU A 35 -4.36 -3.05 7.83
CA LEU A 35 -5.26 -2.42 6.89
C LEU A 35 -4.91 -0.93 6.75
N VAL A 36 -4.64 -0.47 5.53
CA VAL A 36 -4.25 0.92 5.27
C VAL A 36 -5.16 1.58 4.25
N SER A 37 -5.71 2.74 4.60
CA SER A 37 -6.36 3.63 3.62
C SER A 37 -5.31 4.58 3.05
N ALA A 38 -5.02 4.49 1.76
CA ALA A 38 -4.08 5.37 1.08
C ALA A 38 -4.82 6.40 0.20
N PHE A 39 -4.41 7.65 0.27
CA PHE A 39 -4.98 8.79 -0.43
C PHE A 39 -3.87 9.48 -1.22
N ILE A 40 -3.93 9.48 -2.55
CA ILE A 40 -3.03 10.29 -3.39
C ILE A 40 -3.75 11.55 -3.80
N TYR A 41 -3.22 12.71 -3.41
CA TYR A 41 -3.77 14.02 -3.74
C TYR A 41 -3.07 14.62 -4.95
N GLY A 42 -3.87 15.13 -5.88
CA GLY A 42 -3.45 15.95 -7.01
C GLY A 42 -4.08 17.34 -6.94
N TYR A 43 -3.88 18.13 -8.00
CA TYR A 43 -4.44 19.48 -8.09
C TYR A 43 -5.98 19.47 -8.12
N ASN A 44 -6.61 20.56 -7.67
CA ASN A 44 -8.08 20.70 -7.62
C ASN A 44 -8.79 19.56 -6.88
N GLU A 45 -8.26 19.12 -5.74
CA GLU A 45 -8.84 18.07 -4.90
C GLU A 45 -9.05 16.69 -5.57
N ILE A 46 -8.56 16.52 -6.80
CA ILE A 46 -8.52 15.23 -7.48
C ILE A 46 -7.73 14.26 -6.59
N ARG A 47 -8.29 13.09 -6.34
CA ARG A 47 -7.59 12.09 -5.53
C ARG A 47 -7.85 10.65 -5.95
N LEU A 48 -6.86 9.82 -5.68
CA LEU A 48 -6.98 8.37 -5.74
C LEU A 48 -7.05 7.82 -4.33
N GLU A 49 -8.04 6.99 -4.05
CA GLU A 49 -8.17 6.32 -2.76
C GLU A 49 -7.99 4.82 -2.94
N ALA A 50 -7.10 4.20 -2.17
CA ALA A 50 -6.84 2.77 -2.21
C ALA A 50 -6.99 2.14 -0.83
N ASP A 51 -7.64 0.98 -0.77
CA ASP A 51 -7.64 0.13 0.43
C ASP A 51 -6.55 -0.90 0.29
N LEU A 52 -5.62 -0.93 1.23
CA LEU A 52 -4.43 -1.78 1.21
C LEU A 52 -4.45 -2.77 2.37
N ALA A 53 -4.02 -3.99 2.10
CA ALA A 53 -3.76 -5.03 3.08
C ALA A 53 -2.25 -5.30 3.12
N LEU A 54 -1.53 -4.56 3.95
CA LEU A 54 -0.07 -4.66 4.05
C LEU A 54 0.30 -5.85 4.95
N PRO A 55 1.06 -6.84 4.45
CA PRO A 55 1.47 -7.97 5.27
C PRO A 55 2.55 -7.53 6.26
N VAL A 56 2.40 -7.94 7.53
CA VAL A 56 3.44 -7.77 8.55
C VAL A 56 4.41 -8.94 8.44
N PRO A 57 5.71 -8.69 8.21
CA PRO A 57 6.69 -9.78 8.09
C PRO A 57 6.77 -10.65 9.36
N PRO A 58 7.13 -11.94 9.25
CA PRO A 58 7.38 -12.78 10.41
C PRO A 58 8.44 -12.16 11.34
N GLY A 59 8.20 -12.19 12.65
CA GLY A 59 9.10 -11.63 13.66
C GLY A 59 9.02 -10.11 13.85
N VAL A 60 8.27 -9.40 13.00
CA VAL A 60 8.06 -7.94 13.12
C VAL A 60 6.85 -7.66 14.01
N SER A 61 6.99 -6.68 14.92
CA SER A 61 5.88 -6.22 15.75
C SER A 61 4.83 -5.51 14.89
N MET A 62 3.54 -5.66 15.23
CA MET A 62 2.51 -4.82 14.61
C MET A 62 2.74 -3.35 14.95
N THR A 63 3.38 -3.02 16.07
CA THR A 63 3.69 -1.62 16.42
C THR A 63 4.92 -1.06 15.68
N ASP A 64 5.59 -1.85 14.84
CA ASP A 64 6.75 -1.39 14.07
C ASP A 64 6.31 -0.58 12.84
N GLU A 65 6.23 0.73 13.03
CA GLU A 65 5.83 1.66 11.98
C GLU A 65 6.81 1.69 10.80
N THR A 66 8.11 1.54 11.06
CA THR A 66 9.14 1.55 10.01
C THR A 66 8.91 0.39 9.05
N ALA A 67 8.65 -0.81 9.58
CA ALA A 67 8.35 -1.97 8.76
C ALA A 67 7.07 -1.76 7.92
N HIS A 68 6.04 -1.11 8.47
CA HIS A 68 4.82 -0.79 7.73
C HIS A 68 5.06 0.20 6.60
N LYS A 69 5.84 1.26 6.83
CA LYS A 69 6.24 2.21 5.79
C LYS A 69 7.03 1.53 4.67
N LEU A 70 7.92 0.60 5.01
CA LEU A 70 8.65 -0.18 4.01
C LEU A 70 7.72 -1.06 3.16
N GLN A 71 6.67 -1.67 3.74
CA GLN A 71 5.67 -2.41 2.95
C GLN A 71 4.83 -1.47 2.09
N LEU A 72 4.44 -0.32 2.63
CA LEU A 72 3.69 0.69 1.89
C LEU A 72 4.50 1.22 0.69
N ALA A 73 5.78 1.51 0.87
CA ALA A 73 6.70 1.98 -0.16
C ALA A 73 6.75 1.04 -1.37
N ARG A 74 6.55 -0.26 -1.18
CA ARG A 74 6.49 -1.24 -2.28
C ARG A 74 5.26 -1.06 -3.17
N VAL A 75 4.14 -0.56 -2.61
CA VAL A 75 2.87 -0.34 -3.32
C VAL A 75 2.81 1.03 -3.98
N ILE A 76 3.57 2.02 -3.48
CA ILE A 76 3.56 3.38 -4.03
C ILE A 76 3.78 3.42 -5.55
N PRO A 77 4.71 2.67 -6.15
CA PRO A 77 4.85 2.65 -7.62
C PRO A 77 3.55 2.26 -8.33
N ASP A 78 2.81 1.27 -7.82
CA ASP A 78 1.55 0.83 -8.42
C ASP A 78 0.46 1.91 -8.38
N LEU A 79 0.42 2.69 -7.30
CA LEU A 79 -0.51 3.80 -7.16
C LEU A 79 -0.05 5.03 -7.93
N LYS A 80 1.26 5.31 -7.99
CA LYS A 80 1.87 6.38 -8.79
C LYS A 80 1.52 6.26 -10.27
N HIS A 81 1.55 5.04 -10.79
CA HIS A 81 1.28 4.71 -12.19
C HIS A 81 -0.19 4.36 -12.46
N SER A 82 -1.12 4.83 -11.61
CA SER A 82 -2.54 4.52 -11.75
C SER A 82 -3.35 5.61 -12.47
N TYR A 83 -2.91 6.86 -12.39
CA TYR A 83 -3.58 8.04 -12.94
C TYR A 83 -2.56 9.16 -13.23
N PRO A 84 -2.72 9.95 -14.31
CA PRO A 84 -1.84 11.08 -14.61
C PRO A 84 -2.07 12.26 -13.67
N MET A 85 -1.71 12.08 -12.40
CA MET A 85 -1.85 13.10 -11.38
C MET A 85 -1.00 14.33 -11.70
N THR A 86 -1.58 15.49 -11.46
CA THR A 86 -0.89 16.77 -11.42
C THR A 86 -0.46 17.09 -10.00
N CYS A 87 0.52 17.98 -9.87
CA CYS A 87 1.05 18.46 -8.62
C CYS A 87 -0.04 19.15 -7.82
N GLU A 88 -0.29 18.67 -6.60
CA GLU A 88 -1.30 19.19 -5.68
C GLU A 88 -1.21 20.70 -5.49
N PHE A 89 0.01 21.25 -5.52
CA PHE A 89 0.26 22.65 -5.20
C PHE A 89 0.25 23.60 -6.41
N CYS A 90 0.60 23.12 -7.62
CA CYS A 90 0.82 24.02 -8.76
C CYS A 90 0.21 23.55 -10.08
N GLY A 91 -0.48 22.40 -10.11
CA GLY A 91 -1.16 21.89 -11.30
C GLY A 91 -0.25 21.34 -12.42
N LYS A 92 1.07 21.55 -12.34
CA LYS A 92 2.04 20.95 -13.28
C LYS A 92 2.03 19.42 -13.16
N PRO A 93 2.44 18.65 -14.17
CA PRO A 93 2.53 17.18 -14.04
C PRO A 93 3.36 16.76 -12.81
N ALA A 94 2.81 15.89 -11.97
CA ALA A 94 3.53 15.36 -10.83
C ALA A 94 4.55 14.31 -11.29
N MET A 95 5.74 14.32 -10.69
CA MET A 95 6.83 13.38 -10.96
C MET A 95 7.24 12.61 -9.70
N GLU A 96 6.99 13.17 -8.53
CA GLU A 96 7.39 12.62 -7.25
C GLU A 96 6.18 12.57 -6.32
N ASN A 97 6.31 11.83 -5.23
CA ASN A 97 5.28 11.70 -4.21
C ASN A 97 5.89 11.93 -2.83
N HIS A 98 5.25 12.73 -2.00
CA HIS A 98 5.60 12.85 -0.59
C HIS A 98 4.65 12.02 0.27
N LEU A 99 5.18 11.11 1.08
CA LEU A 99 4.38 10.22 1.93
C LEU A 99 4.32 10.73 3.37
N ASN A 100 3.08 10.90 3.84
CA ASN A 100 2.72 11.01 5.24
C ASN A 100 1.99 9.75 5.67
N PHE A 101 2.39 9.15 6.77
CA PHE A 101 1.79 7.92 7.28
C PHE A 101 1.47 8.08 8.76
N ALA A 102 0.28 7.67 9.13
CA ALA A 102 -0.17 7.59 10.52
C ALA A 102 -0.75 6.20 10.74
N SER A 103 -0.39 5.54 11.84
CA SER A 103 -0.91 4.22 12.14
C SER A 103 -1.38 4.10 13.58
N TRP A 104 -2.48 3.35 13.76
CA TRP A 104 -3.03 2.95 15.05
C TRP A 104 -2.88 1.44 15.20
N SER A 105 -1.65 0.99 15.01
CA SER A 105 -1.28 -0.42 15.03
C SER A 105 -1.44 -1.11 16.39
N HIS A 106 -1.54 -0.31 17.46
CA HIS A 106 -1.75 -0.75 18.83
C HIS A 106 -3.21 -1.07 19.17
N LEU A 107 -4.17 -0.77 18.28
CA LEU A 107 -5.58 -1.03 18.55
C LEU A 107 -5.87 -2.53 18.71
N PRO A 108 -6.77 -2.92 19.64
CA PRO A 108 -7.18 -4.32 19.77
C PRO A 108 -7.78 -4.86 18.46
N PRO A 109 -7.80 -6.20 18.25
CA PRO A 109 -8.47 -6.82 17.11
C PRO A 109 -9.89 -6.29 16.85
N LYS A 110 -10.29 -6.26 15.57
CA LYS A 110 -11.60 -5.78 15.11
C LYS A 110 -12.71 -6.50 15.88
N GLY A 111 -13.63 -5.73 16.47
CA GLY A 111 -14.76 -6.24 17.25
C GLY A 111 -14.53 -6.36 18.77
N GLN A 112 -13.27 -6.36 19.24
CA GLN A 112 -13.00 -6.38 20.69
C GLN A 112 -13.35 -5.04 21.33
N MET A 113 -13.93 -5.03 22.53
CA MET A 113 -14.29 -3.80 23.23
C MET A 113 -13.06 -2.97 23.61
N TRP A 114 -13.08 -1.68 23.25
CA TRP A 114 -12.06 -0.69 23.56
C TRP A 114 -12.72 0.67 23.81
N MET A 115 -12.51 1.24 25.01
CA MET A 115 -13.15 2.51 25.43
C MET A 115 -14.69 2.52 25.26
N GLY A 116 -15.37 1.41 25.59
CA GLY A 116 -16.84 1.34 25.52
C GLY A 116 -17.44 1.17 24.12
N ARG A 117 -16.61 0.99 23.08
CA ARG A 117 -17.05 0.68 21.71
C ARG A 117 -16.26 -0.49 21.10
N PRO A 118 -16.79 -1.20 20.09
CA PRO A 118 -16.02 -2.20 19.36
C PRO A 118 -14.82 -1.56 18.64
N SER A 119 -13.63 -2.14 18.81
CA SER A 119 -12.40 -1.71 18.14
C SER A 119 -12.52 -1.90 16.63
N PRO A 120 -12.01 -0.95 15.81
CA PRO A 120 -11.94 -1.12 14.37
C PRO A 120 -10.84 -2.11 13.94
N GLY A 121 -9.94 -2.50 14.85
CA GLY A 121 -8.74 -3.27 14.54
C GLY A 121 -7.51 -2.39 14.28
N PRO A 122 -6.30 -2.98 14.23
CA PRO A 122 -5.10 -2.29 13.75
C PRO A 122 -5.29 -1.73 12.35
N MET A 123 -5.04 -0.43 12.18
CA MET A 123 -5.19 0.25 10.89
C MET A 123 -4.19 1.38 10.70
N GLY A 124 -4.06 1.89 9.48
CA GLY A 124 -3.28 3.10 9.18
C GLY A 124 -3.86 3.92 8.04
N ASN A 125 -3.44 5.18 7.96
CA ASN A 125 -3.74 6.10 6.88
C ASN A 125 -2.44 6.57 6.23
N ALA A 126 -2.41 6.55 4.90
CA ALA A 126 -1.32 7.08 4.10
C ALA A 126 -1.81 8.25 3.26
N TYR A 127 -1.27 9.44 3.49
CA TYR A 127 -1.52 10.63 2.68
C TYR A 127 -0.32 10.83 1.78
N ILE A 128 -0.54 10.78 0.46
CA ILE A 128 0.50 10.78 -0.55
C ILE A 128 0.27 12.03 -1.42
N HIS A 129 1.13 13.03 -1.27
CA HIS A 129 1.03 14.28 -2.00
C HIS A 129 1.76 14.14 -3.33
N ALA A 130 1.04 14.23 -4.47
CA ALA A 130 1.66 14.22 -5.78
C ALA A 130 2.34 15.57 -6.01
N VAL A 131 3.65 15.59 -6.25
CA VAL A 131 4.44 16.81 -6.39
C VAL A 131 5.21 16.84 -7.69
N CYS A 132 5.41 18.04 -8.25
CA CYS A 132 6.21 18.21 -9.46
C CYS A 132 7.71 18.00 -9.22
N SER A 133 8.21 18.33 -8.03
CA SER A 133 9.62 18.15 -7.63
C SER A 133 9.72 18.27 -6.10
N MET A 134 10.44 17.35 -5.44
CA MET A 134 10.66 17.42 -4.00
C MET A 134 11.71 18.46 -3.58
N SER A 135 12.67 18.80 -4.45
CA SER A 135 13.68 19.84 -4.19
C SER A 135 13.13 21.26 -4.36
N GLY A 136 12.04 21.42 -5.11
CA GLY A 136 11.41 22.71 -5.38
C GLY A 136 10.45 23.24 -4.30
N PRO A 137 9.80 24.40 -4.54
CA PRO A 137 8.83 25.00 -3.62
C PRO A 137 7.66 24.08 -3.25
N CYS A 138 7.14 23.31 -4.21
CA CYS A 138 6.05 22.36 -3.97
C CYS A 138 6.46 21.23 -3.01
N GLY A 139 7.70 20.74 -3.12
CA GLY A 139 8.24 19.75 -2.19
C GLY A 139 8.36 20.29 -0.77
N LYS A 140 8.82 21.54 -0.61
CA LYS A 140 8.87 22.22 0.69
C LYS A 140 7.48 22.39 1.31
N LEU A 141 6.46 22.70 0.51
CA LEU A 141 5.07 22.76 0.99
C LEU A 141 4.57 21.38 1.46
N ALA A 142 4.82 20.33 0.69
CA ALA A 142 4.46 18.96 1.08
C ALA A 142 5.13 18.52 2.39
N GLN A 143 6.43 18.81 2.54
CA GLN A 143 7.17 18.55 3.79
C GLN A 143 6.64 19.41 4.95
N GLY A 144 6.24 20.65 4.68
CA GLY A 144 5.60 21.52 5.68
C GLY A 144 4.30 20.91 6.23
N MET A 145 3.47 20.34 5.35
CA MET A 145 2.25 19.63 5.75
C MET A 145 2.56 18.38 6.58
N ALA A 146 3.61 17.64 6.22
CA ALA A 146 4.09 16.50 7.02
C ALA A 146 4.50 16.90 8.43
N ASN A 147 5.27 17.99 8.55
CA ASN A 147 5.70 18.50 9.84
C ASN A 147 4.50 18.94 10.69
N MET A 148 3.47 19.55 10.08
CA MET A 148 2.24 19.93 10.77
C MET A 148 1.46 18.69 11.24
N MET A 149 1.31 17.68 10.39
CA MET A 149 0.66 16.41 10.75
C MET A 149 1.41 15.68 11.86
N GLY A 150 2.74 15.69 11.82
CA GLY A 150 3.60 15.19 12.90
C GLY A 150 3.37 15.95 14.21
N GLY A 151 3.23 17.28 14.15
CA GLY A 151 2.89 18.10 15.31
C GLY A 151 1.54 17.73 15.96
N LEU A 152 0.51 17.50 15.15
CA LEU A 152 -0.80 17.03 15.62
C LEU A 152 -0.73 15.60 16.17
N ALA A 153 0.08 14.74 15.57
CA ALA A 153 0.30 13.39 16.07
C ALA A 153 0.96 13.41 17.47
N ILE A 154 1.93 14.32 17.70
CA ILE A 154 2.53 14.53 19.03
C ILE A 154 1.47 14.96 20.04
N ALA A 155 0.57 15.88 19.68
CA ALA A 155 -0.51 16.32 20.56
C ALA A 155 -1.48 15.19 20.96
N THR A 156 -1.56 14.12 20.16
CA THR A 156 -2.39 12.93 20.44
C THR A 156 -1.60 11.79 21.10
N GLY A 157 -0.36 12.03 21.52
CA GLY A 157 0.49 11.05 22.20
C GLY A 157 1.23 10.09 21.26
N THR A 158 1.27 10.38 19.96
CA THR A 158 2.07 9.62 19.00
C THR A 158 3.52 10.11 19.08
N PRO A 159 4.52 9.22 19.24
CA PRO A 159 5.92 9.62 19.32
C PRO A 159 6.36 10.40 18.07
N PRO A 160 7.16 11.47 18.21
CA PRO A 160 7.70 12.18 17.06
C PRO A 160 8.67 11.28 16.29
N GLU A 161 8.41 11.10 15.00
CA GLU A 161 9.37 10.44 14.12
C GLU A 161 10.41 11.44 13.65
N ARG A 162 11.66 11.28 14.11
CA ARG A 162 12.81 12.08 13.68
C ARG A 162 13.69 11.27 12.76
N THR A 163 13.31 11.20 11.48
CA THR A 163 14.31 10.93 10.44
C THR A 163 14.01 11.84 9.25
N GLN A 164 14.52 13.08 9.32
CA GLN A 164 14.69 13.86 8.11
C GLN A 164 15.85 13.23 7.35
N ILE A 165 15.55 12.43 6.33
CA ILE A 165 16.57 12.02 5.37
C ILE A 165 16.99 13.29 4.66
N GLN A 166 18.20 13.78 4.92
CA GLN A 166 18.78 14.89 4.16
C GLN A 166 18.99 14.41 2.72
N MET A 167 18.20 14.96 1.79
CA MET A 167 18.14 14.56 0.38
C MET A 167 19.15 15.33 -0.50
N GLU A 168 20.25 15.80 0.08
CA GLU A 168 21.13 16.81 -0.54
C GLU A 168 21.82 16.31 -1.83
N ASP A 169 21.86 15.00 -2.09
CA ASP A 169 22.52 14.41 -3.27
C ASP A 169 21.57 13.81 -4.35
N MET A 170 20.26 14.12 -4.34
CA MET A 170 19.29 13.50 -5.29
C MET A 170 18.88 14.37 -6.50
N GLU A 171 19.51 15.52 -6.73
CA GLU A 171 19.08 16.49 -7.76
C GLU A 171 19.11 15.97 -9.21
N GLU A 172 19.90 14.93 -9.50
CA GLU A 172 20.03 14.42 -10.88
C GLU A 172 19.01 13.31 -11.22
N MET A 173 18.27 12.77 -10.24
CA MET A 173 17.34 11.67 -10.50
C MET A 173 16.00 12.19 -11.04
N ARG A 174 15.81 12.11 -12.36
CA ARG A 174 14.51 12.39 -12.98
C ARG A 174 13.55 11.19 -12.83
N PHE A 175 12.51 11.39 -12.03
CA PHE A 175 11.44 10.41 -11.88
C PHE A 175 10.42 10.51 -13.04
N PRO A 176 9.81 9.38 -13.47
CA PRO A 176 8.75 9.41 -14.46
C PRO A 176 7.50 10.10 -13.89
N LYS A 177 6.75 10.78 -14.76
CA LYS A 177 5.48 11.42 -14.37
C LYS A 177 4.47 10.41 -13.84
N ASN A 178 3.60 10.84 -12.93
CA ASN A 178 2.46 10.04 -12.47
C ASN A 178 1.59 9.63 -13.67
N GLY A 179 1.01 8.43 -13.60
CA GLY A 179 0.20 7.86 -14.68
C GLY A 179 0.97 7.40 -15.92
N SER A 180 2.31 7.52 -15.95
CA SER A 180 3.12 6.79 -16.92
C SER A 180 2.99 5.27 -16.73
N CYS A 181 3.37 4.48 -17.73
CA CYS A 181 3.39 3.03 -17.64
C CYS A 181 4.36 2.57 -16.56
N ALA A 182 3.91 1.68 -15.67
CA ALA A 182 4.71 1.21 -14.53
C ALA A 182 5.99 0.45 -14.92
N TYR A 183 6.03 -0.13 -16.13
CA TYR A 183 7.21 -0.83 -16.63
C TYR A 183 8.18 0.08 -17.39
N CYS A 184 7.73 0.65 -18.52
CA CYS A 184 8.64 1.41 -19.38
C CYS A 184 8.97 2.80 -18.82
N GLN A 185 8.13 3.33 -17.91
CA GLN A 185 8.40 4.56 -17.15
C GLN A 185 8.79 5.75 -18.03
N THR A 186 8.24 5.84 -19.24
CA THR A 186 8.51 6.97 -20.14
C THR A 186 7.36 7.98 -20.07
N ASP A 187 7.66 9.28 -20.16
CA ASP A 187 6.63 10.32 -20.10
C ASP A 187 5.66 10.22 -21.30
N GLU A 188 6.11 9.73 -22.45
CA GLU A 188 5.28 9.56 -23.66
C GLU A 188 4.18 8.52 -23.44
N SER A 189 4.39 7.57 -22.53
CA SER A 189 3.39 6.55 -22.20
C SER A 189 2.11 7.14 -21.60
N ILE A 190 2.15 8.36 -21.08
CA ILE A 190 0.95 9.07 -20.58
C ILE A 190 -0.05 9.31 -21.71
N LYS A 191 0.44 9.63 -22.93
CA LYS A 191 -0.41 9.91 -24.10
C LYS A 191 -0.86 8.64 -24.82
N LYS A 192 -0.21 7.50 -24.55
CA LYS A 192 -0.57 6.21 -25.16
C LYS A 192 -1.83 5.62 -24.51
N PRO A 193 -2.67 4.89 -25.26
CA PRO A 193 -3.69 4.04 -24.68
C PRO A 193 -3.06 3.10 -23.65
N LYS A 194 -3.70 2.98 -22.48
CA LYS A 194 -3.20 2.15 -21.38
C LYS A 194 -4.28 1.20 -20.89
N SER A 195 -3.88 -0.01 -20.54
CA SER A 195 -4.71 -0.98 -19.85
C SER A 195 -4.34 -1.03 -18.37
N ARG A 196 -5.33 -1.02 -17.48
CA ARG A 196 -5.14 -1.31 -16.06
C ARG A 196 -4.96 -2.80 -15.83
N CYS A 197 -4.19 -3.18 -14.81
CA CYS A 197 -4.15 -4.56 -14.35
C CYS A 197 -5.57 -5.07 -14.04
N SER A 198 -5.97 -6.19 -14.63
CA SER A 198 -7.32 -6.73 -14.50
C SER A 198 -7.70 -7.12 -13.07
N LYS A 199 -6.73 -7.43 -12.21
CA LYS A 199 -6.94 -7.89 -10.82
C LYS A 199 -7.04 -6.76 -9.79
N CYS A 200 -6.10 -5.82 -9.81
CA CYS A 200 -6.07 -4.72 -8.83
C CYS A 200 -6.72 -3.43 -9.34
N LYS A 201 -6.83 -3.26 -10.66
CA LYS A 201 -7.35 -2.06 -11.34
C LYS A 201 -6.58 -0.76 -11.01
N ALA A 202 -5.43 -0.85 -10.35
CA ALA A 202 -4.59 0.29 -10.00
C ALA A 202 -3.57 0.59 -11.10
N THR A 203 -2.56 -0.27 -11.23
CA THR A 203 -1.40 -0.05 -12.10
C THR A 203 -1.78 -0.06 -13.58
N GLN A 204 -1.25 0.90 -14.35
CA GLN A 204 -1.44 1.01 -15.80
C GLN A 204 -0.21 0.60 -16.60
N TYR A 205 -0.45 0.02 -17.78
CA TYR A 205 0.58 -0.41 -18.73
C TYR A 205 0.22 0.00 -20.15
N CYS A 206 1.25 0.26 -20.98
CA CYS A 206 1.07 0.48 -22.42
C CYS A 206 0.45 -0.73 -23.14
N GLY A 207 0.60 -1.94 -22.59
CA GLY A 207 0.04 -3.16 -23.13
C GLY A 207 0.55 -4.41 -22.39
N PRO A 208 0.17 -5.62 -22.86
CA PRO A 208 0.48 -6.89 -22.19
C PRO A 208 1.97 -7.16 -22.00
N ALA A 209 2.82 -6.75 -22.94
CA ALA A 209 4.27 -6.93 -22.85
C ALA A 209 4.86 -6.20 -21.62
N CYS A 210 4.50 -4.93 -21.42
CA CYS A 210 4.91 -4.15 -20.24
C CYS A 210 4.37 -4.76 -18.94
N GLN A 211 3.13 -5.24 -18.95
CA GLN A 211 2.52 -5.89 -17.79
C GLN A 211 3.26 -7.19 -17.42
N GLN A 212 3.61 -8.00 -18.40
CA GLN A 212 4.32 -9.27 -18.18
C GLN A 212 5.74 -9.02 -17.65
N SER A 213 6.44 -8.03 -18.18
CA SER A 213 7.78 -7.69 -17.72
C SER A 213 7.82 -7.12 -16.29
N ASP A 214 6.78 -6.36 -15.88
CA ASP A 214 6.65 -5.86 -14.50
C ASP A 214 6.04 -6.89 -13.53
N TRP A 215 5.57 -8.04 -14.03
CA TRP A 215 4.80 -9.00 -13.23
C TRP A 215 5.57 -9.54 -12.02
N SER A 216 6.89 -9.74 -12.14
CA SER A 216 7.73 -10.22 -11.04
C SER A 216 7.65 -9.32 -9.81
N ARG A 217 7.63 -8.00 -10.01
CA ARG A 217 7.43 -6.97 -8.99
C ARG A 217 5.96 -6.86 -8.60
N HIS A 218 5.09 -6.60 -9.59
CA HIS A 218 3.69 -6.26 -9.36
C HIS A 218 2.89 -7.38 -8.71
N LYS A 219 3.17 -8.66 -8.98
CA LYS A 219 2.41 -9.78 -8.39
C LYS A 219 2.38 -9.76 -6.86
N VAL A 220 3.43 -9.21 -6.24
CA VAL A 220 3.56 -9.11 -4.78
C VAL A 220 2.57 -8.10 -4.21
N THR A 221 2.50 -6.92 -4.80
CA THR A 221 1.67 -5.79 -4.33
C THR A 221 0.25 -5.81 -4.89
N CYS A 222 0.05 -6.44 -6.06
CA CYS A 222 -1.27 -6.61 -6.69
C CYS A 222 -2.30 -7.23 -5.74
N LYS A 223 -1.88 -8.18 -4.90
CA LYS A 223 -2.75 -8.84 -3.92
C LYS A 223 -3.03 -8.01 -2.67
N TRP A 224 -2.22 -6.98 -2.41
CA TRP A 224 -2.40 -6.07 -1.27
C TRP A 224 -3.43 -4.99 -1.57
N ILE A 225 -3.64 -4.62 -2.83
CA ILE A 225 -4.64 -3.63 -3.24
C ILE A 225 -6.04 -4.29 -3.25
N LYS A 226 -6.87 -3.94 -2.26
CA LYS A 226 -8.21 -4.49 -2.04
C LYS A 226 -9.31 -3.66 -2.67
N GLY A 227 -9.20 -2.34 -2.63
CA GLY A 227 -10.15 -1.42 -3.27
C GLY A 227 -9.42 -0.25 -3.91
N ILE A 228 -10.02 0.33 -4.95
CA ILE A 228 -9.51 1.55 -5.56
C ILE A 228 -10.65 2.41 -6.10
N ARG A 229 -10.59 3.70 -5.78
CA ARG A 229 -11.56 4.73 -6.15
C ARG A 229 -10.82 5.94 -6.66
N PHE A 230 -11.42 6.63 -7.62
CA PHE A 230 -10.95 7.89 -8.13
C PHE A 230 -12.01 8.95 -7.86
N VAL A 231 -11.60 10.11 -7.36
CA VAL A 231 -12.46 11.26 -7.13
C VAL A 231 -11.96 12.36 -8.06
N ASP A 232 -12.84 12.85 -8.93
CA ASP A 232 -12.54 13.95 -9.85
C ASP A 232 -12.65 15.32 -9.17
N GLU A 233 -12.44 16.38 -9.96
CA GLU A 233 -12.46 17.78 -9.47
C GLU A 233 -13.84 18.25 -8.99
N ASP A 234 -14.92 17.59 -9.44
CA ASP A 234 -16.28 17.85 -8.98
C ASP A 234 -16.63 17.05 -7.70
N GLY A 235 -15.66 16.30 -7.16
CA GLY A 235 -15.87 15.40 -6.04
C GLY A 235 -16.64 14.12 -6.40
N LYS A 236 -16.87 13.84 -7.68
CA LYS A 236 -17.58 12.65 -8.12
C LYS A 236 -16.66 11.43 -8.04
N MET A 237 -17.14 10.42 -7.34
CA MET A 237 -16.40 9.19 -7.10
C MET A 237 -16.69 8.14 -8.18
N THR A 238 -15.63 7.60 -8.78
CA THR A 238 -15.65 6.43 -9.64
C THR A 238 -14.96 5.26 -8.94
N ILE A 239 -15.68 4.17 -8.71
CA ILE A 239 -15.13 2.95 -8.12
C ILE A 239 -14.48 2.12 -9.24
N TRP A 240 -13.16 1.93 -9.19
CA TRP A 240 -12.44 1.07 -10.13
C TRP A 240 -12.39 -0.38 -9.65
N LYS A 241 -12.37 -0.58 -8.32
CA LYS A 241 -12.41 -1.87 -7.66
C LYS A 241 -13.07 -1.74 -6.29
N GLU A 242 -14.11 -2.53 -6.06
CA GLU A 242 -14.74 -2.64 -4.75
C GLU A 242 -13.87 -3.44 -3.78
N ASN A 243 -13.83 -2.99 -2.53
CA ASN A 243 -13.28 -3.75 -1.43
C ASN A 243 -14.45 -4.39 -0.65
N PRO A 244 -14.55 -5.73 -0.59
CA PRO A 244 -15.66 -6.40 0.12
C PRO A 244 -15.62 -6.22 1.64
N ASP A 245 -14.47 -5.86 2.21
CA ASP A 245 -14.32 -5.51 3.64
C ASP A 245 -13.66 -4.14 3.75
N PRO A 246 -14.42 -3.05 3.49
CA PRO A 246 -13.88 -1.71 3.56
C PRO A 246 -13.41 -1.42 5.00
N ILE A 247 -12.28 -0.74 5.12
CA ILE A 247 -11.87 -0.15 6.39
C ILE A 247 -12.96 0.84 6.76
N VAL A 248 -13.61 0.65 7.91
CA VAL A 248 -14.70 1.52 8.36
C VAL A 248 -14.14 2.93 8.45
N ARG A 249 -14.64 3.81 7.57
CA ARG A 249 -14.32 5.24 7.60
C ARG A 249 -15.31 5.87 8.57
N ASN A 250 -14.81 6.30 9.73
CA ASN A 250 -15.59 7.14 10.64
C ASN A 250 -15.73 8.54 10.08
#